data_AF-A0A1U9QUL8-F1
#
_entry.id   AF-A0A1U9QUL8-F1
#
_cell.length_a   1.000
_cell.length_b   1.000
_cell.length_c   1.000
_cell.angle_alpha   90.00
_cell.angle_beta   90.00
_cell.angle_gamma   90.00
#
_symmetry.space_group_name_H-M   'P 1'
#
loop_
_entity.id
_entity.type
_entity.pdbx_description
1 polymer ?
#
loop_
_entity_poly.entity_id
_entity_poly.type
_entity_poly.pdbx_seq_one_letter_code
_entity_poly.pdbx_strand_id
1 'polypeptide(L)'
;MPVDRYPRAPLRSAITAWRQARIVGEGFDTRRTGLAYHLAVNRLHWYISLLRTGPHPRPEIQDELTAACHALTVLSRESMPAAAASGAHRHAVIHARIALAAGDLADPAHGVPQQVARALEGPALDRFDPYGIGTVTPAERIAGAAEVRMVMARLIVGHPPAVGVRGRRWLVTEESGTGISAAYRDRRDFRRAVLPSCAGLDAAGEAMRLGAESVGLHAALARRTAGHFVEYDNARKELGRLSGRLGVSAPVVE
;
A
#
# COMPACT_ATOMS: atom_id res chain seq x y z
N MET A 1 15.63 31.17 -6.57
CA MET A 1 14.23 31.39 -7.00
C MET A 1 13.36 30.45 -6.20
N PRO A 2 12.22 30.89 -5.64
CA PRO A 2 11.32 29.95 -4.99
C PRO A 2 10.72 29.07 -6.08
N VAL A 3 11.06 27.79 -6.05
CA VAL A 3 10.42 26.75 -6.86
C VAL A 3 8.94 26.84 -6.53
N ASP A 4 8.10 27.26 -7.49
CA ASP A 4 6.66 27.14 -7.37
C ASP A 4 6.36 25.66 -7.12
N ARG A 5 6.16 25.35 -5.83
CA ARG A 5 6.00 23.99 -5.32
C ARG A 5 4.84 23.38 -6.07
N TYR A 6 5.13 22.30 -6.81
CA TYR A 6 4.30 21.20 -7.31
C TYR A 6 2.79 21.46 -7.40
N PRO A 7 2.04 20.93 -8.38
CA PRO A 7 0.58 21.02 -8.34
C PRO A 7 0.04 20.26 -7.11
N ARG A 8 0.00 20.96 -5.96
CA ARG A 8 -0.54 20.50 -4.68
C ARG A 8 -2.06 20.59 -4.68
N ALA A 9 -2.66 21.18 -5.71
CA ALA A 9 -4.11 21.19 -5.88
C ALA A 9 -4.70 19.76 -5.97
N PRO A 10 -4.17 18.83 -6.81
CA PRO A 10 -4.47 17.41 -6.74
C PRO A 10 -4.32 16.79 -5.34
N LEU A 11 -3.20 17.03 -4.65
CA LEU A 11 -2.95 16.52 -3.30
C LEU A 11 -4.00 17.03 -2.29
N ARG A 12 -4.26 18.34 -2.27
CA ARG A 12 -5.29 18.96 -1.42
C ARG A 12 -6.66 18.37 -1.72
N SER A 13 -7.02 18.22 -3.00
CA SER A 13 -8.29 17.61 -3.41
C SER A 13 -8.44 16.16 -2.94
N ALA A 14 -7.34 15.40 -2.91
CA ALA A 14 -7.29 14.05 -2.39
C ALA A 14 -7.43 14.00 -0.86
N ILE A 15 -6.70 14.85 -0.13
CA ILE A 15 -6.78 14.94 1.34
C ILE A 15 -8.19 15.39 1.78
N THR A 16 -8.79 16.37 1.09
CA THR A 16 -10.17 16.78 1.35
C THR A 16 -11.16 15.64 1.13
N ALA A 17 -11.01 14.87 0.05
CA ALA A 17 -11.87 13.71 -0.19
C ALA A 17 -11.71 12.62 0.89
N TRP A 18 -10.48 12.39 1.35
CA TRP A 18 -10.21 11.45 2.44
C TRP A 18 -10.86 11.91 3.75
N ARG A 19 -10.71 13.18 4.13
CA ARG A 19 -11.43 13.75 5.28
C ARG A 19 -12.94 13.53 5.17
N GLN A 20 -13.51 13.82 4.00
CA GLN A 20 -14.93 13.63 3.77
C GLN A 20 -15.36 12.16 3.89
N ALA A 21 -14.52 11.22 3.45
CA ALA A 21 -14.82 9.79 3.57
C ALA A 21 -14.90 9.34 5.04
N ARG A 22 -14.04 9.86 5.93
CA ARG A 22 -14.13 9.60 7.37
C ARG A 22 -15.41 10.16 7.98
N ILE A 23 -15.77 11.41 7.65
CA ILE A 23 -17.02 12.05 8.11
C ILE A 23 -18.24 11.23 7.65
N VAL A 24 -18.28 10.76 6.40
CA VAL A 24 -19.38 9.92 5.90
C VAL A 24 -19.42 8.57 6.62
N GLY A 25 -18.26 8.02 6.98
CA GLY A 25 -18.13 6.77 7.72
C GLY A 25 -18.77 6.79 9.12
N GLU A 26 -18.89 7.96 9.74
CA GLU A 26 -19.59 8.15 11.02
C GLU A 26 -21.11 8.00 10.87
N GLY A 27 -21.66 8.17 9.66
CA GLY A 27 -23.09 8.18 9.38
C GLY A 27 -23.74 6.83 9.10
N PHE A 28 -23.06 5.70 9.36
CA PHE A 28 -23.53 4.31 9.22
C PHE A 28 -24.02 3.84 7.81
N ASP A 29 -24.02 4.68 6.77
CA ASP A 29 -24.31 4.26 5.39
C ASP A 29 -23.05 3.65 4.74
N THR A 30 -22.98 2.32 4.70
CA THR A 30 -21.83 1.59 4.17
C THR A 30 -21.57 1.86 2.69
N ARG A 31 -22.61 2.04 1.87
CA ARG A 31 -22.47 2.29 0.42
C ARG A 31 -21.89 3.67 0.17
N ARG A 32 -22.42 4.70 0.82
CA ARG A 32 -21.89 6.07 0.71
C ARG A 32 -20.45 6.15 1.21
N THR A 33 -20.15 5.47 2.31
CA THR A 33 -18.80 5.38 2.87
C THR A 33 -17.83 4.74 1.87
N GLY A 34 -18.19 3.59 1.29
CA GLY A 34 -17.38 2.91 0.28
C GLY A 34 -17.12 3.79 -0.96
N LEU A 35 -18.13 4.50 -1.45
CA LEU A 35 -17.98 5.44 -2.57
C LEU A 35 -17.06 6.62 -2.25
N ALA A 36 -17.19 7.20 -1.05
CA ALA A 36 -16.35 8.31 -0.61
C ALA A 36 -14.87 7.90 -0.50
N TYR A 37 -14.58 6.75 0.09
CA TYR A 37 -13.22 6.21 0.14
C TYR A 37 -12.69 5.86 -1.27
N HIS A 38 -13.52 5.28 -2.15
CA HIS A 38 -13.11 5.00 -3.52
C HIS A 38 -12.71 6.28 -4.28
N LEU A 39 -13.45 7.37 -4.09
CA LEU A 39 -13.12 8.69 -4.65
C LEU A 39 -11.79 9.21 -4.10
N ALA A 40 -11.59 9.15 -2.78
CA ALA A 40 -10.35 9.58 -2.13
C ALA A 40 -9.14 8.81 -2.66
N VAL A 41 -9.21 7.46 -2.70
CA VAL A 41 -8.15 6.60 -3.24
C VAL A 41 -7.83 6.98 -4.68
N ASN A 42 -8.84 7.17 -5.52
CA ASN A 42 -8.64 7.52 -6.93
C ASN A 42 -7.95 8.88 -7.11
N ARG A 43 -8.25 9.87 -6.26
CA ARG A 43 -7.62 11.20 -6.31
C ARG A 43 -6.17 11.17 -5.87
N LEU A 44 -5.87 10.50 -4.75
CA LEU A 44 -4.49 10.39 -4.27
C LEU A 44 -3.62 9.54 -5.20
N HIS A 45 -4.18 8.44 -5.74
CA HIS A 45 -3.50 7.65 -6.75
C HIS A 45 -3.24 8.45 -8.03
N TRP A 46 -4.18 9.30 -8.46
CA TRP A 46 -3.92 10.20 -9.59
C TRP A 46 -2.76 11.15 -9.33
N TYR A 47 -2.68 11.71 -8.12
CA TYR A 47 -1.56 12.56 -7.72
C TYR A 47 -0.21 11.83 -7.84
N ILE A 48 -0.13 10.60 -7.32
CA ILE A 48 1.08 9.77 -7.41
C ILE A 48 1.46 9.48 -8.86
N SER A 49 0.50 9.13 -9.72
CA SER A 49 0.79 8.87 -11.13
C SER A 49 1.26 10.14 -11.86
N LEU A 50 0.76 11.32 -11.50
CA LEU A 50 1.26 12.60 -12.03
C LEU A 50 2.70 12.87 -11.57
N LEU A 51 3.05 12.57 -10.32
CA LEU A 51 4.43 12.69 -9.84
C LEU A 51 5.36 11.73 -10.59
N ARG A 52 5.01 10.45 -10.67
CA ARG A 52 5.83 9.40 -11.31
C ARG A 52 6.12 9.69 -12.78
N THR A 53 5.09 10.14 -13.51
CA THR A 53 5.14 10.29 -14.98
C THR A 53 5.33 11.74 -15.45
N GLY A 54 5.46 12.67 -14.50
CA GLY A 54 5.71 14.07 -14.76
C GLY A 54 7.09 14.30 -15.39
N PRO A 55 7.33 15.51 -15.94
CA PRO A 55 8.60 15.84 -16.59
C PRO A 55 9.76 16.08 -15.60
N HIS A 56 9.50 16.01 -14.30
CA HIS A 56 10.46 16.38 -13.26
C HIS A 56 11.50 15.27 -13.02
N PRO A 57 12.76 15.63 -12.74
CA PRO A 57 13.76 14.67 -12.30
C PRO A 57 13.29 13.96 -11.02
N ARG A 58 13.41 12.63 -10.99
CA ARG A 58 13.01 11.81 -9.86
C ARG A 58 13.59 12.27 -8.51
N PRO A 59 14.88 12.64 -8.39
CA PRO A 59 15.45 13.06 -7.09
C PRO A 59 14.74 14.27 -6.47
N GLU A 60 14.17 15.17 -7.28
CA GLU A 60 13.50 16.38 -6.78
C GLU A 60 12.15 16.07 -6.14
N ILE A 61 11.47 15.01 -6.61
CA ILE A 61 10.13 14.63 -6.19
C ILE A 61 10.11 13.39 -5.28
N GLN A 62 11.25 12.75 -5.04
CA GLN A 62 11.32 11.44 -4.40
C GLN A 62 10.68 11.45 -3.01
N ASP A 63 10.97 12.44 -2.18
CA ASP A 63 10.41 12.55 -0.83
C ASP A 63 8.88 12.74 -0.85
N GLU A 64 8.40 13.61 -1.73
CA GLU A 64 6.96 13.87 -1.89
C GLU A 64 6.23 12.66 -2.47
N LEU A 65 6.82 11.97 -3.45
CA LEU A 65 6.29 10.72 -3.98
C LEU A 65 6.23 9.63 -2.91
N THR A 66 7.30 9.48 -2.13
CA THR A 66 7.40 8.48 -1.06
C THR A 66 6.37 8.76 0.05
N ALA A 67 6.22 10.01 0.47
CA ALA A 67 5.20 10.44 1.42
C ALA A 67 3.77 10.21 0.89
N ALA A 68 3.51 10.54 -0.39
CA ALA A 68 2.23 10.32 -1.03
C ALA A 68 1.89 8.82 -1.15
N CYS A 69 2.87 7.99 -1.52
CA CYS A 69 2.74 6.53 -1.57
C CYS A 69 2.42 5.94 -0.18
N HIS A 70 3.08 6.42 0.88
CA HIS A 70 2.72 6.02 2.24
C HIS A 70 1.28 6.42 2.58
N ALA A 71 0.89 7.67 2.31
CA ALA A 71 -0.47 8.16 2.52
C ALA A 71 -1.52 7.33 1.76
N LEU A 72 -1.24 6.94 0.52
CA LEU A 72 -2.12 6.08 -0.28
C LEU A 72 -2.25 4.68 0.32
N THR A 73 -1.18 4.15 0.93
CA THR A 73 -1.20 2.89 1.66
C THR A 73 -2.16 2.97 2.84
N VAL A 74 -2.02 4.01 3.68
CA VAL A 74 -2.89 4.24 4.86
C VAL A 74 -4.35 4.43 4.44
N LEU A 75 -4.62 5.34 3.50
CA LEU A 75 -5.96 5.60 2.96
C LEU A 75 -6.60 4.32 2.40
N SER A 76 -5.83 3.52 1.65
CA SER A 76 -6.35 2.29 1.06
C SER A 76 -6.66 1.24 2.12
N ARG A 77 -5.89 1.16 3.22
CA ARG A 77 -6.19 0.28 4.35
C ARG A 77 -7.51 0.62 5.04
N GLU A 78 -7.85 1.91 5.12
CA GLU A 78 -9.18 2.36 5.59
C GLU A 78 -10.29 2.06 4.56
N SER A 79 -9.97 2.22 3.27
CA SER A 79 -10.91 2.01 2.17
C SER A 79 -11.32 0.55 1.97
N MET A 80 -10.40 -0.39 2.17
CA MET A 80 -10.65 -1.83 1.98
C MET A 80 -11.82 -2.38 2.82
N PRO A 81 -11.87 -2.19 4.16
CA PRO A 81 -13.01 -2.64 4.96
C PRO A 81 -14.31 -1.92 4.59
N ALA A 82 -14.26 -0.62 4.25
CA ALA A 82 -15.45 0.11 3.78
C ALA A 82 -15.99 -0.43 2.44
N ALA A 83 -15.10 -0.77 1.51
CA ALA A 83 -15.47 -1.41 0.25
C ALA A 83 -16.03 -2.81 0.48
N ALA A 84 -15.44 -3.61 1.38
CA ALA A 84 -15.98 -4.93 1.74
C ALA A 84 -17.36 -4.83 2.39
N ALA A 85 -17.55 -3.90 3.35
CA ALA A 85 -18.81 -3.70 4.07
C ALA A 85 -19.97 -3.22 3.16
N SER A 86 -19.66 -2.60 2.02
CA SER A 86 -20.65 -2.22 1.00
C SER A 86 -20.95 -3.32 -0.02
N GLY A 87 -20.39 -4.52 0.15
CA GLY A 87 -20.50 -5.64 -0.80
C GLY A 87 -19.60 -5.49 -2.04
N ALA A 88 -18.74 -4.48 -2.08
CA ALA A 88 -17.88 -4.14 -3.21
C ALA A 88 -16.51 -4.83 -3.13
N HIS A 89 -16.48 -6.16 -2.94
CA HIS A 89 -15.25 -6.96 -2.75
C HIS A 89 -14.20 -6.72 -3.84
N ARG A 90 -14.62 -6.59 -5.10
CA ARG A 90 -13.73 -6.25 -6.22
C ARG A 90 -12.94 -4.96 -5.97
N HIS A 91 -13.58 -3.95 -5.39
CA HIS A 91 -12.92 -2.68 -5.06
C HIS A 91 -11.97 -2.83 -3.88
N ALA A 92 -12.31 -3.63 -2.87
CA ALA A 92 -11.38 -3.95 -1.79
C ALA A 92 -10.09 -4.60 -2.33
N VAL A 93 -10.20 -5.55 -3.27
CA VAL A 93 -9.03 -6.17 -3.92
C VAL A 93 -8.24 -5.16 -4.74
N ILE A 94 -8.91 -4.30 -5.53
CA ILE A 94 -8.23 -3.24 -6.30
C ILE A 94 -7.48 -2.28 -5.37
N HIS A 95 -8.09 -1.86 -4.26
CA HIS A 95 -7.45 -1.00 -3.27
C HIS A 95 -6.29 -1.69 -2.59
N ALA A 96 -6.37 -3.00 -2.31
CA ALA A 96 -5.27 -3.78 -1.78
C ALA A 96 -4.08 -3.85 -2.74
N ARG A 97 -4.32 -4.04 -4.05
CA ARG A 97 -3.28 -4.01 -5.08
C ARG A 97 -2.61 -2.64 -5.19
N ILE A 98 -3.42 -1.57 -5.20
CA ILE A 98 -2.91 -0.19 -5.20
C ILE A 98 -2.03 0.06 -3.96
N ALA A 99 -2.52 -0.34 -2.78
CA ALA A 99 -1.81 -0.18 -1.53
C ALA A 99 -0.53 -1.02 -1.48
N LEU A 100 -0.52 -2.22 -2.08
CA LEU A 100 0.66 -3.07 -2.16
C LEU A 100 1.78 -2.39 -2.95
N ALA A 101 1.45 -1.82 -4.12
CA ALA A 101 2.40 -1.04 -4.92
C ALA A 101 2.85 0.23 -4.19
N ALA A 102 1.92 1.00 -3.63
CA ALA A 102 2.25 2.23 -2.92
C ALA A 102 3.10 1.97 -1.67
N GLY A 103 2.78 0.92 -0.90
CA GLY A 103 3.54 0.53 0.28
C GLY A 103 4.95 0.12 -0.06
N ASP A 104 5.13 -0.67 -1.12
CA ASP A 104 6.45 -1.09 -1.60
C ASP A 104 7.30 0.08 -2.10
N LEU A 105 6.70 1.03 -2.81
CA LEU A 105 7.37 2.26 -3.26
C LEU A 105 7.67 3.24 -2.12
N ALA A 106 6.93 3.15 -1.00
CA ALA A 106 7.16 3.97 0.18
C ALA A 106 8.19 3.36 1.14
N ASP A 107 8.38 2.04 1.08
CA ASP A 107 9.22 1.25 1.96
C ASP A 107 10.71 1.46 1.67
N PRO A 108 11.47 2.13 2.55
CA PRO A 108 12.89 2.34 2.36
C PRO A 108 13.73 1.04 2.45
N ALA A 109 13.15 -0.07 2.93
CA ALA A 109 13.78 -1.39 2.93
C ALA A 109 13.40 -2.24 1.71
N HIS A 110 12.51 -1.75 0.83
CA HIS A 110 12.01 -2.45 -0.37
C HIS A 110 11.56 -3.89 -0.09
N GLY A 111 10.92 -4.13 1.06
CA GLY A 111 10.45 -5.45 1.45
C GLY A 111 11.53 -6.42 1.90
N VAL A 112 12.79 -5.99 2.08
CA VAL A 112 13.93 -6.84 2.46
C VAL A 112 14.24 -6.71 3.96
N PRO A 113 13.93 -7.71 4.80
CA PRO A 113 14.13 -7.64 6.26
C PRO A 113 15.57 -7.30 6.68
N GLN A 114 16.56 -7.75 5.93
CA GLN A 114 17.98 -7.50 6.19
C GLN A 114 18.36 -6.02 6.02
N GLN A 115 17.59 -5.26 5.23
CA GLN A 115 17.85 -3.83 4.98
C GLN A 115 17.19 -2.91 6.02
N VAL A 116 16.27 -3.42 6.85
CA VAL A 116 15.49 -2.62 7.81
C VAL A 116 16.38 -1.80 8.73
N ALA A 117 17.47 -2.37 9.27
CA ALA A 117 18.36 -1.65 10.17
C ALA A 117 18.94 -0.38 9.53
N ARG A 118 19.43 -0.48 8.29
CA ARG A 118 19.94 0.66 7.53
C ARG A 118 18.83 1.62 7.13
N ALA A 119 17.67 1.08 6.73
CA ALA A 119 16.53 1.88 6.31
C ALA A 119 15.98 2.79 7.44
N LEU A 120 16.11 2.35 8.70
CA LEU A 120 15.72 3.14 9.88
C LEU A 120 16.55 4.41 10.09
N GLU A 121 17.75 4.51 9.50
CA GLU A 121 18.60 5.71 9.53
C GLU A 121 18.13 6.79 8.55
N GLY A 122 17.16 6.47 7.68
CA GLY A 122 16.61 7.40 6.69
C GLY A 122 15.82 8.56 7.31
N PRO A 123 15.57 9.62 6.53
CA PRO A 123 14.84 10.78 7.03
C PRO A 123 13.37 10.47 7.31
N ALA A 124 12.80 11.20 8.27
CA ALA A 124 11.36 11.34 8.37
C ALA A 124 10.86 12.26 7.25
N LEU A 125 9.67 11.97 6.72
CA LEU A 125 9.06 12.70 5.61
C LEU A 125 7.84 13.50 6.06
N ASP A 126 7.41 14.46 5.24
CA ASP A 126 6.15 15.17 5.43
C ASP A 126 4.97 14.18 5.48
N ARG A 127 4.02 14.43 6.39
CA ARG A 127 2.82 13.62 6.53
C ARG A 127 1.68 14.15 5.68
N PHE A 128 1.19 13.33 4.76
CA PHE A 128 0.02 13.64 3.93
C PHE A 128 -1.21 12.86 4.40
N ASP A 129 -1.91 13.37 5.40
CA ASP A 129 -3.18 12.78 5.86
C ASP A 129 -4.23 13.87 6.19
N PRO A 130 -5.49 13.51 6.50
CA PRO A 130 -6.57 14.47 6.76
C PRO A 130 -6.37 15.43 7.93
N TYR A 131 -5.43 15.11 8.83
CA TYR A 131 -5.11 15.90 10.02
C TYR A 131 -3.70 16.51 9.92
N GLY A 132 -2.78 15.90 9.14
CA GLY A 132 -1.52 16.48 8.70
C GLY A 132 -0.52 16.84 9.80
N ILE A 133 -0.63 16.22 10.99
CA ILE A 133 0.22 16.57 12.14
C ILE A 133 1.40 15.60 12.24
N GLY A 134 2.61 16.15 12.19
CA GLY A 134 3.87 15.41 12.41
C GLY A 134 4.52 14.93 11.12
N THR A 135 5.48 14.03 11.28
CA THR A 135 6.25 13.42 10.19
C THR A 135 5.95 11.93 10.09
N VAL A 136 6.27 11.31 8.95
CA VAL A 136 6.22 9.86 8.76
C VAL A 136 7.63 9.31 8.84
N THR A 137 7.88 8.44 9.81
CA THR A 137 9.20 7.83 10.03
C THR A 137 9.47 6.69 9.04
N PRO A 138 10.74 6.29 8.82
CA PRO A 138 11.04 5.05 8.11
C PRO A 138 10.35 3.81 8.71
N ALA A 139 10.29 3.71 10.05
CA ALA A 139 9.64 2.59 10.73
C ALA A 139 8.15 2.49 10.36
N GLU A 140 7.43 3.61 10.33
CA GLU A 140 6.02 3.65 9.92
C GLU A 140 5.83 3.24 8.45
N ARG A 141 6.75 3.62 7.57
CA ARG A 141 6.70 3.23 6.16
C ARG A 141 6.91 1.73 5.97
N ILE A 142 7.92 1.16 6.63
CA ILE A 142 8.19 -0.29 6.64
C ILE A 142 6.98 -1.04 7.23
N ALA A 143 6.44 -0.58 8.36
CA ALA A 143 5.28 -1.20 9.00
C ALA A 143 4.05 -1.17 8.10
N GLY A 144 3.74 -0.02 7.47
CA GLY A 144 2.63 0.09 6.53
C GLY A 144 2.77 -0.86 5.33
N ALA A 145 3.99 -1.02 4.81
CA ALA A 145 4.30 -1.95 3.73
C ALA A 145 4.20 -3.42 4.17
N ALA A 146 4.56 -3.74 5.40
CA ALA A 146 4.39 -5.08 5.98
C ALA A 146 2.90 -5.42 6.20
N GLU A 147 2.11 -4.48 6.73
CA GLU A 147 0.69 -4.69 7.01
C GLU A 147 -0.11 -4.92 5.72
N VAL A 148 0.16 -4.15 4.67
CA VAL A 148 -0.57 -4.30 3.40
C VAL A 148 -0.29 -5.64 2.72
N ARG A 149 0.94 -6.17 2.83
CA ARG A 149 1.27 -7.52 2.38
C ARG A 149 0.38 -8.57 3.07
N MET A 150 0.23 -8.49 4.40
CA MET A 150 -0.66 -9.40 5.15
C MET A 150 -2.14 -9.20 4.79
N VAL A 151 -2.60 -7.95 4.62
CA VAL A 151 -3.98 -7.66 4.19
C VAL A 151 -4.26 -8.27 2.83
N MET A 152 -3.36 -8.09 1.86
CA MET A 152 -3.49 -8.68 0.53
C MET A 152 -3.49 -10.21 0.59
N ALA A 153 -2.61 -10.83 1.39
CA ALA A 153 -2.59 -12.27 1.59
C ALA A 153 -3.94 -12.80 2.09
N ARG A 154 -4.54 -12.14 3.10
CA ARG A 154 -5.89 -12.49 3.59
C ARG A 154 -6.96 -12.34 2.52
N LEU A 155 -6.91 -11.28 1.73
CA LEU A 155 -7.88 -11.04 0.67
C LEU A 155 -7.80 -12.09 -0.44
N ILE A 156 -6.59 -12.54 -0.80
CA ILE A 156 -6.41 -13.63 -1.78
C ILE A 156 -7.04 -14.93 -1.26
N VAL A 157 -6.82 -15.27 0.01
CA VAL A 157 -7.39 -16.48 0.61
C VAL A 157 -8.92 -16.39 0.74
N GLY A 158 -9.44 -15.24 1.16
CA GLY A 158 -10.89 -15.05 1.36
C GLY A 158 -11.68 -14.85 0.06
N HIS A 159 -11.04 -14.30 -0.97
CA HIS A 159 -11.68 -13.97 -2.25
C HIS A 159 -10.71 -14.27 -3.39
N PRO A 160 -10.42 -15.56 -3.66
CA PRO A 160 -9.48 -15.92 -4.71
C PRO A 160 -9.96 -15.36 -6.05
N PRO A 161 -9.05 -14.82 -6.88
CA PRO A 161 -9.43 -14.32 -8.19
C PRO A 161 -10.09 -15.44 -8.99
N ALA A 162 -11.19 -15.13 -9.68
CA ALA A 162 -11.87 -16.10 -10.52
C ALA A 162 -10.89 -16.72 -11.54
N VAL A 163 -11.07 -18.01 -11.82
CA VAL A 163 -10.27 -18.72 -12.83
C VAL A 163 -10.40 -17.97 -14.16
N GLY A 164 -9.27 -17.57 -14.75
CA GLY A 164 -9.24 -16.85 -16.02
C GLY A 164 -9.44 -15.33 -15.94
N VAL A 165 -9.30 -14.69 -14.76
CA VAL A 165 -9.18 -13.21 -14.69
C VAL A 165 -8.07 -12.74 -15.65
N ARG A 166 -8.50 -12.09 -16.73
CA ARG A 166 -7.65 -11.64 -17.83
C ARG A 166 -6.93 -10.34 -17.45
N GLY A 167 -5.62 -10.33 -17.60
CA GLY A 167 -4.79 -9.13 -17.48
C GLY A 167 -3.38 -9.48 -17.06
N ARG A 168 -2.38 -8.92 -17.76
CA ARG A 168 -0.98 -9.05 -17.37
C ARG A 168 -0.79 -8.43 -15.98
N ARG A 169 -0.31 -9.23 -15.03
CA ARG A 169 0.16 -8.76 -13.72
C ARG A 169 1.29 -7.76 -13.95
N TRP A 170 1.29 -6.66 -13.20
CA TRP A 170 2.36 -5.67 -13.25
C TRP A 170 3.28 -5.90 -12.06
N LEU A 171 4.56 -6.16 -12.34
CA LEU A 171 5.57 -6.21 -11.28
C LEU A 171 5.84 -4.79 -10.81
N VAL A 172 5.71 -4.55 -9.51
CA VAL A 172 5.97 -3.23 -8.95
C VAL A 172 7.39 -2.82 -9.31
N THR A 173 7.50 -1.64 -9.91
CA THR A 173 8.78 -1.04 -10.28
C THR A 173 8.74 0.45 -10.03
N GLU A 174 9.92 0.98 -9.78
CA GLU A 174 10.22 2.38 -9.74
C GLU A 174 10.03 3.06 -11.10
N GLU A 175 10.22 2.33 -12.20
CA GLU A 175 10.14 2.85 -13.55
C GLU A 175 8.71 3.25 -13.93
N SER A 176 8.59 4.38 -14.62
CA SER A 176 7.34 4.79 -15.24
C SER A 176 7.61 5.54 -16.55
N GLY A 177 6.67 5.49 -17.48
CA GLY A 177 6.77 6.28 -18.71
C GLY A 177 6.49 7.77 -18.45
N THR A 178 6.68 8.62 -19.46
CA THR A 178 6.44 10.06 -19.33
C THR A 178 5.09 10.48 -19.94
N GLY A 179 4.51 11.54 -19.38
CA GLY A 179 3.31 12.21 -19.89
C GLY A 179 1.98 11.57 -19.49
N ILE A 180 0.89 12.23 -19.88
CA ILE A 180 -0.47 11.91 -19.40
C ILE A 180 -0.93 10.48 -19.73
N SER A 181 -0.59 9.97 -20.92
CA SER A 181 -0.92 8.59 -21.31
C SER A 181 -0.15 7.56 -20.48
N ALA A 182 1.07 7.89 -20.02
CA ALA A 182 1.77 7.07 -19.05
C ALA A 182 1.09 7.13 -17.68
N ALA A 183 0.63 8.30 -17.22
CA ALA A 183 -0.12 8.42 -15.96
C ALA A 183 -1.37 7.52 -15.92
N TYR A 184 -2.13 7.44 -17.02
CA TYR A 184 -3.27 6.53 -17.11
C TYR A 184 -2.87 5.05 -17.15
N ARG A 185 -1.73 4.70 -17.76
CA ARG A 185 -1.18 3.33 -17.74
C ARG A 185 -0.74 2.94 -16.33
N ASP A 186 0.05 3.78 -15.68
CA ASP A 186 0.53 3.63 -14.31
C ASP A 186 -0.65 3.35 -13.35
N ARG A 187 -1.75 4.10 -13.47
CA ARG A 187 -2.97 3.82 -12.69
C ARG A 187 -3.60 2.46 -12.92
N ARG A 188 -3.55 1.92 -14.14
CA ARG A 188 -4.06 0.57 -14.44
C ARG A 188 -3.12 -0.50 -13.91
N ASP A 189 -1.82 -0.23 -13.96
CA ASP A 189 -0.76 -1.13 -13.53
C ASP A 189 -0.80 -1.35 -12.00
N PHE A 190 -0.96 -0.28 -11.22
CA PHE A 190 -1.16 -0.37 -9.76
C PHE A 190 -2.35 -1.27 -9.36
N ARG A 191 -3.44 -1.29 -10.14
CA ARG A 191 -4.61 -2.14 -9.87
C ARG A 191 -4.32 -3.64 -10.06
N ARG A 192 -3.17 -3.97 -10.67
CA ARG A 192 -2.72 -5.33 -11.01
C ARG A 192 -1.34 -5.63 -10.41
N ALA A 193 -0.92 -4.83 -9.44
CA ALA A 193 0.40 -4.89 -8.84
C ALA A 193 0.67 -6.24 -8.17
N VAL A 194 1.84 -6.79 -8.43
CA VAL A 194 2.42 -7.97 -7.80
C VAL A 194 3.85 -7.60 -7.42
N LEU A 195 4.28 -7.97 -6.21
CA LEU A 195 5.66 -7.72 -5.81
C LEU A 195 6.63 -8.59 -6.64
N PRO A 196 7.85 -8.11 -6.93
CA PRO A 196 8.84 -8.90 -7.68
C PRO A 196 9.06 -10.31 -7.12
N SER A 197 9.08 -10.47 -5.80
CA SER A 197 9.20 -11.76 -5.09
C SER A 197 8.03 -12.74 -5.31
N CYS A 198 6.91 -12.23 -5.80
CA CYS A 198 5.69 -12.98 -6.10
C CYS A 198 5.52 -13.27 -7.61
N ALA A 199 6.52 -12.92 -8.43
CA ALA A 199 6.48 -13.16 -9.86
C ALA A 199 6.31 -14.66 -10.17
N GLY A 200 5.33 -14.98 -11.03
CA GLY A 200 5.05 -16.35 -11.46
C GLY A 200 4.32 -17.23 -10.43
N LEU A 201 4.12 -16.77 -9.19
CA LEU A 201 3.37 -17.54 -8.19
C LEU A 201 1.87 -17.58 -8.52
N ASP A 202 1.22 -18.68 -8.18
CA ASP A 202 -0.24 -18.76 -8.17
C ASP A 202 -0.83 -17.95 -6.99
N ALA A 203 -2.15 -17.99 -6.82
CA ALA A 203 -2.81 -17.24 -5.76
C ALA A 203 -2.37 -17.69 -4.34
N ALA A 204 -2.26 -19.01 -4.12
CA ALA A 204 -1.87 -19.55 -2.83
C ALA A 204 -0.40 -19.21 -2.50
N GLY A 205 0.51 -19.40 -3.46
CA GLY A 205 1.91 -19.06 -3.34
C GLY A 205 2.13 -17.57 -3.14
N GLU A 206 1.40 -16.71 -3.86
CA GLU A 206 1.43 -15.26 -3.65
C GLU A 206 0.98 -14.90 -2.23
N ALA A 207 -0.14 -15.46 -1.74
CA ALA A 207 -0.61 -15.20 -0.39
C ALA A 207 0.40 -15.62 0.68
N MET A 208 0.99 -16.81 0.54
CA MET A 208 2.00 -17.30 1.48
C MET A 208 3.29 -16.47 1.44
N ARG A 209 3.75 -16.07 0.25
CA ARG A 209 4.94 -15.22 0.10
C ARG A 209 4.72 -13.85 0.76
N LEU A 210 3.60 -13.20 0.47
CA LEU A 210 3.26 -11.90 1.07
C LEU A 210 3.11 -12.00 2.59
N GLY A 211 2.47 -13.06 3.10
CA GLY A 211 2.36 -13.30 4.54
C GLY A 211 3.72 -13.47 5.22
N ALA A 212 4.62 -14.25 4.61
CA ALA A 212 5.97 -14.47 5.12
C ALA A 212 6.80 -13.17 5.15
N GLU A 213 6.76 -12.38 4.07
CA GLU A 213 7.45 -11.09 3.99
C GLU A 213 6.94 -10.11 5.04
N SER A 214 5.63 -10.05 5.25
CA SER A 214 5.03 -9.24 6.32
C SER A 214 5.58 -9.60 7.70
N VAL A 215 5.63 -10.90 8.03
CA VAL A 215 6.21 -11.38 9.29
C VAL A 215 7.69 -11.02 9.39
N GLY A 216 8.46 -11.19 8.31
CA GLY A 216 9.90 -10.89 8.30
C GLY A 216 10.20 -9.42 8.54
N LEU A 217 9.43 -8.52 7.93
CA LEU A 217 9.55 -7.07 8.15
C LEU A 217 9.18 -6.68 9.58
N HIS A 218 8.07 -7.19 10.12
CA HIS A 218 7.69 -6.92 11.51
C HIS A 218 8.69 -7.51 12.51
N ALA A 219 9.24 -8.70 12.25
CA ALA A 219 10.30 -9.28 13.08
C ALA A 219 11.55 -8.38 13.10
N ALA A 220 11.98 -7.91 11.91
CA ALA A 220 13.12 -7.01 11.79
C ALA A 220 12.88 -5.66 12.51
N LEU A 221 11.67 -5.10 12.44
CA LEU A 221 11.29 -3.91 13.18
C LEU A 221 11.27 -4.15 14.70
N ALA A 222 10.69 -5.26 15.16
CA ALA A 222 10.60 -5.61 16.59
C ALA A 222 11.98 -5.81 17.23
N ARG A 223 12.97 -6.31 16.47
CA ARG A 223 14.37 -6.41 16.92
C ARG A 223 15.04 -5.06 17.18
N ARG A 224 14.52 -3.97 16.61
CA ARG A 224 15.15 -2.64 16.62
C ARG A 224 14.36 -1.59 17.40
N THR A 225 13.05 -1.78 17.54
CA THR A 225 12.15 -0.80 18.15
C THR A 225 11.25 -1.50 19.16
N ALA A 226 11.28 -1.04 20.41
CA ALA A 226 10.55 -1.65 21.52
C ALA A 226 9.01 -1.70 21.34
N GLY A 227 8.46 -0.92 20.40
CA GLY A 227 7.02 -0.83 20.15
C GLY A 227 6.44 -1.82 19.13
N HIS A 228 7.23 -2.66 18.46
CA HIS A 228 6.75 -3.47 17.32
C HIS A 228 6.52 -4.96 17.60
N PHE A 229 6.68 -5.39 18.86
CA PHE A 229 6.53 -6.81 19.22
C PHE A 229 5.10 -7.32 19.05
N VAL A 230 4.10 -6.48 19.34
CA VAL A 230 2.68 -6.86 19.24
C VAL A 230 2.29 -7.10 17.78
N GLU A 231 2.71 -6.21 16.88
CA GLU A 231 2.49 -6.33 15.43
C GLU A 231 3.18 -7.58 14.87
N TYR A 232 4.41 -7.86 15.32
CA TYR A 232 5.11 -9.09 14.96
C TYR A 232 4.35 -10.35 15.39
N ASP A 233 3.93 -10.45 16.66
CA ASP A 233 3.21 -11.64 17.13
C ASP A 233 1.84 -11.80 16.44
N ASN A 234 1.14 -10.69 16.19
CA ASN A 234 -0.10 -10.70 15.42
C ASN A 234 0.11 -11.17 13.97
N ALA A 235 1.15 -10.67 13.29
CA ALA A 235 1.49 -11.09 11.93
C ALA A 235 1.84 -12.58 11.88
N ARG A 236 2.62 -13.08 12.85
CA ARG A 236 3.00 -14.50 12.95
C ARG A 236 1.78 -15.40 13.17
N LYS A 237 0.87 -15.03 14.07
CA LYS A 237 -0.40 -15.73 14.29
C LYS A 237 -1.25 -15.76 13.03
N GLU A 238 -1.31 -14.64 12.31
CA GLU A 238 -2.09 -14.54 11.08
C GLU A 238 -1.50 -15.40 9.95
N LEU A 239 -0.18 -15.46 9.80
CA LEU A 239 0.47 -16.36 8.86
C LEU A 239 0.13 -17.82 9.14
N GLY A 240 0.11 -18.23 10.41
CA GLY A 240 -0.33 -19.59 10.80
C GLY A 240 -1.80 -19.87 10.46
N ARG A 241 -2.69 -18.87 10.57
CA ARG A 241 -4.09 -19.02 10.13
C ARG A 241 -4.21 -19.13 8.62
N LEU A 242 -3.43 -18.34 7.87
CA LEU A 242 -3.38 -18.41 6.41
C LEU A 242 -2.91 -19.79 5.93
N SER A 243 -1.82 -20.28 6.52
CA SER A 243 -1.26 -21.59 6.17
C SER A 243 -2.27 -22.72 6.45
N GLY A 244 -2.94 -22.67 7.61
CA GLY A 244 -4.00 -23.63 7.95
C GLY A 244 -5.19 -23.61 7.00
N ARG A 245 -5.64 -22.42 6.55
CA ARG A 245 -6.73 -22.30 5.57
C ARG A 245 -6.35 -22.80 4.18
N LEU A 246 -5.09 -22.67 3.80
CA LEU A 246 -4.58 -23.11 2.52
C LEU A 246 -4.13 -24.58 2.51
N GLY A 247 -4.07 -25.24 3.67
CA GLY A 247 -3.58 -26.61 3.78
C GLY A 247 -2.08 -26.75 3.47
N VAL A 248 -1.31 -25.69 3.66
CA VAL A 248 0.15 -25.66 3.39
C VAL A 248 0.91 -25.36 4.68
N SER A 249 2.14 -25.84 4.78
CA SER A 249 3.02 -25.50 5.92
C SER A 249 3.38 -24.02 5.90
N ALA A 250 3.32 -23.37 7.08
CA ALA A 250 3.81 -22.01 7.20
C ALA A 250 5.34 -21.98 6.95
N PRO A 251 5.84 -21.05 6.13
CA PRO A 251 7.27 -20.89 5.95
C PRO A 251 7.92 -20.47 7.26
N VAL A 252 9.12 -20.98 7.52
CA VAL A 252 9.96 -20.51 8.63
C VAL A 252 10.44 -19.10 8.28
N VAL A 253 10.19 -18.15 9.17
CA VAL A 253 10.63 -16.75 9.03
C VAL A 253 11.59 -16.45 10.17
N GLU A 254 12.83 -16.10 9.82
CA GLU A 254 13.96 -15.81 10.74
C GLU A 254 13.97 -14.35 11.26
#